data_AF-A0A0J7K0T9-F1
#
_entry.id   AF-A0A0J7K0T9-F1
#
_cell.length_a   1.000
_cell.length_b   1.000
_cell.length_c   1.000
_cell.angle_alpha   90.00
_cell.angle_beta   90.00
_cell.angle_gamma   90.00
#
_symmetry.space_group_name_H-M   'P 1'
#
loop_
_entity.id
_entity.type
_entity.pdbx_description
1 polymer ?
#
loop_
_entity_poly.entity_id
_entity_poly.type
_entity_poly.pdbx_seq_one_letter_code
_entity_poly.pdbx_strand_id
1 'polypeptide(L)'
;MSETFDALIRSQVRLQGRIIRAHDNLKKTGAANITQGAVEARLQTLEANWNKFEGQHDTLQNEHAAALRTHEYNTKDVLETVEEQYIQQKTIFLDLLLGMRSNTQAPAAATGAPSHASRITLPRIQLPHFSGRYEDWPSFRDLFVSIISKDNSLTNVERLHYLKTSLKGEAEKLVRSFTITGDNFERVWSALTEHYENKRLLVKSYCSAFTSLPRMKSETASELKRVFHSITGTTGALDSIGRPISNCSDLFVHMAVELL
;
A
#
# COMPACT_ATOMS: atom_id res chain seq x y z
N MET A 1 20.69 27.47 -32.51
CA MET A 1 19.72 26.48 -31.96
C MET A 1 18.48 26.53 -32.83
N SER A 2 17.76 25.41 -33.02
CA SER A 2 16.53 25.40 -33.81
C SER A 2 15.40 26.07 -33.04
N GLU A 3 14.47 26.72 -33.75
CA GLU A 3 13.30 27.39 -33.15
C GLU A 3 12.43 26.42 -32.32
N THR A 4 12.42 25.13 -32.72
CA THR A 4 11.74 24.04 -32.02
C THR A 4 12.39 23.70 -30.67
N PHE A 5 13.72 23.68 -30.59
CA PHE A 5 14.46 23.40 -29.36
C PHE A 5 14.21 24.50 -28.32
N ASP A 6 14.33 25.76 -28.72
CA ASP A 6 14.11 26.89 -27.83
C ASP A 6 12.66 26.95 -27.33
N ALA A 7 11.69 26.54 -28.16
CA ALA A 7 10.29 26.43 -27.76
C ALA A 7 10.06 25.32 -26.71
N LEU A 8 10.71 24.16 -26.86
CA LEU A 8 10.66 23.07 -25.89
C LEU A 8 11.29 23.48 -24.56
N ILE A 9 12.48 24.10 -24.57
CA ILE A 9 13.14 24.59 -23.34
C ILE A 9 12.28 25.63 -22.61
N ARG A 10 11.67 26.59 -23.33
CA ARG A 10 10.72 27.54 -22.71
C ARG A 10 9.51 26.83 -22.08
N SER A 11 9.02 25.78 -22.73
CA SER A 11 7.92 24.98 -22.19
C SER A 11 8.33 24.22 -20.92
N GLN A 12 9.54 23.64 -20.90
CA GLN A 12 10.13 22.95 -19.75
C GLN A 12 10.21 23.88 -18.53
N VAL A 13 10.78 25.07 -18.68
CA VAL A 13 10.89 26.07 -17.59
C VAL A 13 9.52 26.47 -17.05
N ARG A 14 8.53 26.63 -17.93
CA ARG A 14 7.16 26.95 -17.52
C ARG A 14 6.51 25.79 -16.75
N LEU A 15 6.71 24.54 -17.17
CA LEU A 15 6.16 23.35 -16.51
C LEU A 15 6.82 23.14 -15.14
N GLN A 16 8.14 23.26 -15.05
CA GLN A 16 8.89 23.27 -13.78
C GLN A 16 8.27 24.27 -12.79
N GLY A 17 8.07 25.52 -13.22
CA GLY A 17 7.48 26.54 -12.37
C GLY A 17 6.03 26.26 -11.97
N ARG A 18 5.27 25.45 -12.71
CA ARG A 18 3.91 25.03 -12.34
C ARG A 18 3.92 23.90 -11.32
N ILE A 19 4.85 22.95 -11.48
CA ILE A 19 5.05 21.81 -10.58
C ILE A 19 5.47 22.33 -9.20
N ILE A 20 6.55 23.11 -9.13
CA ILE A 20 7.11 23.62 -7.87
C ILE A 20 6.08 24.43 -7.06
N ARG A 21 5.26 25.24 -7.74
CA ARG A 21 4.30 26.15 -7.07
C ARG A 21 2.92 25.53 -6.86
N ALA A 22 2.73 24.23 -7.09
CA ALA A 22 1.40 23.62 -7.10
C ALA A 22 0.68 23.77 -5.75
N HIS A 23 1.34 23.43 -4.65
CA HIS A 23 0.80 23.55 -3.30
C HIS A 23 0.63 25.00 -2.85
N ASP A 24 1.59 25.88 -3.15
CA ASP A 24 1.48 27.30 -2.81
C ASP A 24 0.29 27.96 -3.52
N ASN A 25 0.00 27.55 -4.75
CA ASN A 25 -1.17 28.01 -5.50
C ASN A 25 -2.49 27.53 -4.88
N LEU A 26 -2.50 26.33 -4.26
CA LEU A 26 -3.65 25.87 -3.48
C LEU A 26 -3.80 26.68 -2.18
N LYS A 27 -2.72 26.98 -1.47
CA LYS A 27 -2.80 27.82 -0.26
C LYS A 27 -3.37 29.22 -0.55
N LYS A 28 -3.03 29.79 -1.72
CA LYS A 28 -3.51 31.11 -2.16
C LYS A 28 -5.02 31.17 -2.42
N THR A 29 -5.71 30.04 -2.63
CA THR A 29 -7.17 30.06 -2.76
C THR A 29 -7.89 30.28 -1.43
N GLY A 30 -7.16 30.29 -0.30
CA GLY A 30 -7.70 30.50 1.05
C GLY A 30 -8.19 29.21 1.69
N ALA A 31 -8.04 29.10 3.02
CA ALA A 31 -8.30 27.86 3.78
C ALA A 31 -9.73 27.33 3.60
N ALA A 32 -10.73 28.20 3.46
CA ALA A 32 -12.13 27.82 3.22
C ALA A 32 -12.37 27.11 1.88
N ASN A 33 -11.46 27.28 0.91
CA ASN A 33 -11.57 26.70 -0.44
C ASN A 33 -10.69 25.46 -0.64
N ILE A 34 -9.95 25.03 0.39
CA ILE A 34 -9.14 23.81 0.37
C ILE A 34 -10.06 22.62 0.68
N THR A 35 -10.94 22.30 -0.25
CA THR A 35 -11.84 21.14 -0.19
C THR A 35 -11.17 19.90 -0.77
N GLN A 36 -11.67 18.71 -0.45
CA GLN A 36 -11.18 17.46 -1.03
C GLN A 36 -11.17 17.51 -2.57
N GLY A 37 -12.26 17.99 -3.18
CA GLY A 37 -12.34 18.14 -4.63
C GLY A 37 -11.34 19.15 -5.21
N ALA A 38 -11.04 20.23 -4.48
CA ALA A 38 -10.01 21.19 -4.89
C ALA A 38 -8.61 20.57 -4.85
N VAL A 39 -8.31 19.75 -3.84
CA VAL A 39 -7.04 19.02 -3.74
C VAL A 39 -6.92 17.96 -4.83
N GLU A 40 -7.98 17.17 -5.08
CA GLU A 40 -8.00 16.17 -6.16
C GLU A 40 -7.80 16.80 -7.55
N ALA A 41 -8.48 17.91 -7.84
CA ALA A 41 -8.32 18.62 -9.11
C ALA A 41 -6.90 19.19 -9.29
N ARG A 42 -6.27 19.67 -8.21
CA ARG A 42 -4.88 20.15 -8.24
C ARG A 42 -3.88 19.01 -8.41
N LEU A 43 -4.11 17.87 -7.78
CA LEU A 43 -3.31 16.66 -7.96
C LEU A 43 -3.37 16.17 -9.41
N GLN A 44 -4.56 16.08 -10.01
CA GLN A 44 -4.72 15.71 -11.41
C GLN A 44 -3.98 16.68 -12.36
N THR A 45 -4.05 17.98 -12.06
CA THR A 45 -3.31 19.00 -12.82
C THR A 45 -1.80 18.86 -12.66
N LEU A 46 -1.31 18.51 -11.47
CA LEU A 46 0.11 18.26 -11.20
C LEU A 46 0.60 17.06 -12.02
N GLU A 47 -0.14 15.94 -12.04
CA GLU A 47 0.18 14.75 -12.82
C GLU A 47 0.19 15.03 -14.33
N ALA A 48 -0.81 15.77 -14.84
CA ALA A 48 -0.84 16.16 -16.24
C ALA A 48 0.35 17.06 -16.65
N ASN A 49 0.80 17.96 -15.75
CA ASN A 49 1.99 18.78 -16.01
C ASN A 49 3.28 17.95 -15.99
N TRP A 50 3.39 16.95 -15.11
CA TRP A 50 4.53 16.05 -15.04
C TRP A 50 4.65 15.18 -16.30
N ASN A 51 3.57 14.50 -16.71
CA ASN A 51 3.58 13.66 -17.90
C ASN A 51 3.94 14.47 -19.17
N LYS A 52 3.50 15.73 -19.23
CA LYS A 52 3.89 16.63 -20.32
C LYS A 52 5.36 17.05 -20.24
N PHE A 53 5.90 17.26 -19.04
CA PHE A 53 7.30 17.60 -18.83
C PHE A 53 8.21 16.45 -19.28
N GLU A 54 7.88 15.23 -18.84
CA GLU A 54 8.58 13.99 -19.19
C GLU A 54 8.55 13.74 -20.70
N GLY A 55 7.36 13.78 -21.32
CA GLY A 55 7.26 13.60 -22.78
C GLY A 55 8.03 14.66 -23.58
N GLN A 56 8.06 15.91 -23.11
CA GLN A 56 8.89 16.96 -23.74
C GLN A 56 10.39 16.75 -23.48
N HIS A 57 10.77 16.13 -22.36
CA HIS A 57 12.15 15.79 -22.04
C HIS A 57 12.65 14.69 -22.97
N ASP A 58 11.84 13.67 -23.21
CA ASP A 58 12.13 12.60 -24.16
C ASP A 58 12.33 13.15 -25.58
N THR A 59 11.47 14.08 -26.03
CA THR A 59 11.67 14.75 -27.33
C THR A 59 12.98 15.53 -27.37
N LEU A 60 13.34 16.25 -26.30
CA LEU A 60 14.61 16.98 -26.21
C LEU A 60 15.82 16.04 -26.26
N GLN A 61 15.76 14.88 -25.59
CA GLN A 61 16.82 13.88 -25.62
C GLN A 61 16.93 13.21 -27.00
N ASN A 62 15.81 12.84 -27.62
CA ASN A 62 15.81 12.06 -28.85
C ASN A 62 16.10 12.90 -30.10
N GLU A 63 15.51 14.09 -30.20
CA GLU A 63 15.57 14.92 -31.41
C GLU A 63 16.65 16.02 -31.32
N HIS A 64 17.08 16.37 -30.10
CA HIS A 64 17.96 17.51 -29.84
C HIS A 64 19.15 17.20 -28.92
N ALA A 65 19.54 15.92 -28.77
CA ALA A 65 20.64 15.46 -27.91
C ALA A 65 21.91 16.33 -27.97
N ALA A 66 22.37 16.67 -29.18
CA ALA A 66 23.62 17.40 -29.38
C ALA A 66 23.57 18.83 -28.81
N ALA A 67 22.42 19.51 -28.93
CA ALA A 67 22.22 20.85 -28.37
C ALA A 67 21.95 20.80 -26.86
N LEU A 68 21.30 19.73 -26.38
CA LEU A 68 20.94 19.56 -24.98
C LEU A 68 22.16 19.34 -24.07
N ARG A 69 23.16 18.57 -24.53
CA ARG A 69 24.34 18.18 -23.74
C ARG A 69 25.08 19.35 -23.10
N THR A 70 25.20 20.47 -23.81
CA THR A 70 25.92 21.67 -23.34
C THR A 70 24.98 22.76 -22.82
N HIS A 71 23.66 22.55 -22.87
CA HIS A 71 22.68 23.53 -22.47
C HIS A 71 22.48 23.52 -20.95
N GLU A 72 22.18 24.69 -20.36
CA GLU A 72 21.99 24.84 -18.91
C GLU A 72 20.97 23.86 -18.31
N TYR A 73 19.97 23.47 -19.10
CA TYR A 73 18.95 22.51 -18.71
C TYR A 73 19.53 21.14 -18.32
N ASN A 74 20.55 20.67 -19.02
CA ASN A 74 21.21 19.40 -18.72
C ASN A 74 22.33 19.57 -17.68
N THR A 75 23.09 20.66 -17.74
CA THR A 75 24.20 20.88 -16.79
C THR A 75 23.74 21.24 -15.37
N LYS A 76 22.48 21.66 -15.22
CA LYS A 76 21.84 21.95 -13.92
C LYS A 76 20.91 20.82 -13.45
N ASP A 77 20.95 19.65 -14.10
CA ASP A 77 20.12 18.48 -13.78
C ASP A 77 18.64 18.85 -13.53
N VAL A 78 18.07 19.63 -14.45
CA VAL A 78 16.72 20.17 -14.29
C VAL A 78 15.68 19.06 -14.20
N LEU A 79 15.89 17.93 -14.89
CA LEU A 79 15.01 16.76 -14.81
C LEU A 79 14.89 16.24 -13.36
N GLU A 80 16.03 15.89 -12.76
CA GLU A 80 16.08 15.33 -11.40
C GLU A 80 15.50 16.31 -10.38
N THR A 81 15.85 17.59 -10.52
CA THR A 81 15.30 18.65 -9.66
C THR A 81 13.77 18.74 -9.78
N VAL A 82 13.22 18.68 -10.99
CA VAL A 82 11.77 18.78 -11.19
C VAL A 82 11.06 17.51 -10.72
N GLU A 83 11.69 16.35 -10.89
CA GLU A 83 11.17 15.06 -10.41
C GLU A 83 11.01 15.04 -8.89
N GLU A 84 12.05 15.45 -8.16
CA GLU A 84 12.01 15.54 -6.70
C GLU A 84 10.89 16.50 -6.24
N GLN A 85 10.76 17.65 -6.93
CA GLN A 85 9.71 18.61 -6.66
C GLN A 85 8.31 18.06 -6.99
N TYR A 86 8.15 17.30 -8.07
CA TYR A 86 6.89 16.64 -8.39
C TYR A 86 6.48 15.65 -7.29
N ILE A 87 7.40 14.79 -6.85
CA ILE A 87 7.16 13.81 -5.79
C ILE A 87 6.80 14.53 -4.49
N GLN A 88 7.54 15.58 -4.11
CA GLN A 88 7.26 16.36 -2.91
C GLN A 88 5.85 16.95 -2.93
N GLN A 89 5.45 17.58 -4.03
CA GLN A 89 4.13 18.20 -4.17
C GLN A 89 3.00 17.16 -4.21
N LYS A 90 3.25 16.02 -4.85
CA LYS A 90 2.31 14.89 -4.91
C LYS A 90 2.05 14.31 -3.52
N THR A 91 3.10 14.08 -2.73
CA THR A 91 2.99 13.60 -1.35
C THR A 91 2.17 14.55 -0.49
N ILE A 92 2.41 15.85 -0.58
CA ILE A 92 1.62 16.87 0.16
C ILE A 92 0.13 16.76 -0.18
N PHE A 93 -0.24 16.64 -1.46
CA PHE A 93 -1.65 16.51 -1.84
C PHE A 93 -2.27 15.18 -1.38
N LEU A 94 -1.52 14.08 -1.44
CA LEU A 94 -2.00 12.79 -0.95
C LEU A 94 -2.19 12.80 0.57
N ASP A 95 -1.28 13.38 1.33
CA ASP A 95 -1.38 13.53 2.78
C ASP A 95 -2.55 14.43 3.18
N LEU A 96 -2.79 15.53 2.46
CA LEU A 96 -3.98 16.37 2.64
C LEU A 96 -5.27 15.58 2.40
N LEU A 97 -5.32 14.75 1.35
CA LEU A 97 -6.48 13.90 1.06
C LEU A 97 -6.68 12.80 2.11
N LEU A 98 -5.60 12.25 2.67
CA LEU A 98 -5.66 11.28 3.75
C LEU A 98 -6.15 11.93 5.05
N GLY A 99 -5.62 13.11 5.40
CA GLY A 99 -6.03 13.88 6.58
C GLY A 99 -7.50 14.28 6.57
N MET A 100 -8.04 14.64 5.40
CA MET A 100 -9.47 14.93 5.22
C MET A 100 -10.36 13.69 5.40
N ARG A 101 -9.85 12.49 5.14
CA ARG A 101 -10.59 11.22 5.31
C ARG A 101 -10.61 10.71 6.75
N SER A 102 -9.68 11.15 7.60
CA SER A 102 -9.63 10.80 9.03
C SER A 102 -10.56 11.66 9.90
N ASN A 103 -10.94 12.86 9.47
CA ASN A 103 -11.77 13.78 10.28
C ASN A 103 -13.28 13.50 10.21
N THR A 104 -13.70 12.43 9.52
CA THR A 104 -15.09 12.00 9.35
C THR A 104 -15.53 10.88 10.31
N GLN A 105 -14.75 10.57 11.36
CA GLN A 105 -15.11 9.60 12.40
C GLN A 105 -15.07 10.20 13.82
N ALA A 106 -16.10 11.00 14.16
CA ALA A 106 -16.61 11.15 15.53
C ALA A 106 -18.14 11.46 15.47
N PRO A 107 -18.98 10.87 16.34
CA PRO A 107 -20.43 11.02 16.26
C PRO A 107 -20.92 12.22 17.10
N ALA A 108 -21.72 13.10 16.51
CA ALA A 108 -22.63 14.00 17.23
C ALA A 108 -23.80 14.42 16.32
N ALA A 109 -24.96 14.61 16.94
CA ALA A 109 -26.31 14.56 16.36
C ALA A 109 -26.79 15.83 15.60
N ALA A 110 -27.87 15.62 14.82
CA ALA A 110 -28.83 16.57 14.23
C ALA A 110 -28.28 17.48 13.10
N THR A 111 -28.91 17.72 11.93
CA THR A 111 -30.31 17.64 11.45
C THR A 111 -30.31 17.84 9.92
N GLY A 112 -31.24 17.21 9.17
CA GLY A 112 -31.76 17.72 7.88
C GLY A 112 -31.30 17.05 6.57
N ALA A 113 -32.26 16.56 5.78
CA ALA A 113 -32.24 15.79 4.51
C ALA A 113 -31.60 16.49 3.26
N PRO A 114 -31.53 15.89 2.04
CA PRO A 114 -32.00 14.58 1.59
C PRO A 114 -30.96 13.67 0.90
N SER A 115 -31.38 12.41 0.83
CA SER A 115 -30.80 11.23 0.20
C SER A 115 -30.45 11.39 -1.29
N HIS A 116 -29.24 10.99 -1.67
CA HIS A 116 -28.98 10.44 -3.01
C HIS A 116 -28.40 9.03 -2.90
N ALA A 117 -29.02 8.14 -3.66
CA ALA A 117 -28.82 6.70 -3.68
C ALA A 117 -27.34 6.29 -3.74
N SER A 118 -26.99 5.42 -2.80
CA SER A 118 -25.72 4.74 -2.63
C SER A 118 -25.28 4.07 -3.93
N ARG A 119 -24.27 4.63 -4.62
CA ARG A 119 -23.44 3.81 -5.51
C ARG A 119 -22.64 2.90 -4.59
N ILE A 120 -22.93 1.60 -4.64
CA ILE A 120 -22.12 0.55 -4.03
C ILE A 120 -20.81 0.51 -4.83
N THR A 121 -19.89 1.44 -4.55
CA THR A 121 -18.48 1.25 -4.86
C THR A 121 -17.98 0.16 -3.95
N LEU A 122 -17.51 -0.94 -4.52
CA LEU A 122 -16.78 -1.94 -3.73
C LEU A 122 -15.66 -1.21 -2.97
N PRO A 123 -15.52 -1.47 -1.66
CA PRO A 123 -14.49 -0.83 -0.87
C PRO A 123 -13.15 -1.04 -1.55
N ARG A 124 -12.39 0.06 -1.70
CA ARG A 124 -11.03 0.03 -2.24
C ARG A 124 -10.27 -1.04 -1.46
N ILE A 125 -9.77 -2.07 -2.17
CA ILE A 125 -9.05 -3.17 -1.54
C ILE A 125 -7.88 -2.56 -0.79
N GLN A 126 -7.97 -2.58 0.54
CA GLN A 126 -6.87 -2.14 1.37
C GLN A 126 -5.78 -3.20 1.27
N LEU A 127 -4.54 -2.74 1.11
CA LEU A 127 -3.43 -3.67 1.20
C LEU A 127 -3.51 -4.38 2.56
N PRO A 128 -3.38 -5.70 2.57
CA PRO A 128 -3.44 -6.44 3.80
C PRO A 128 -2.25 -6.02 4.69
N HIS A 129 -2.48 -6.05 5.99
CA HIS A 129 -1.42 -5.81 6.96
C HIS A 129 -0.99 -7.12 7.59
N PHE A 130 0.29 -7.25 7.88
CA PHE A 130 0.84 -8.44 8.51
C PHE A 130 1.78 -8.07 9.64
N SER A 131 1.42 -8.48 10.87
CA SER A 131 2.15 -8.18 12.09
C SER A 131 3.22 -9.22 12.45
N GLY A 132 3.25 -10.36 11.74
CA GLY A 132 4.11 -11.49 12.05
C GLY A 132 3.46 -12.61 12.86
N ARG A 133 2.12 -12.64 12.99
CA ARG A 133 1.42 -13.80 13.55
C ARG A 133 1.38 -14.93 12.52
N TYR A 134 1.86 -16.11 12.89
CA TYR A 134 1.92 -17.25 11.97
C TYR A 134 0.54 -17.59 11.37
N GLU A 135 -0.51 -17.61 12.20
CA GLU A 135 -1.86 -17.96 11.77
C GLU A 135 -2.41 -17.08 10.63
N ASP A 136 -1.95 -15.83 10.53
CA ASP A 136 -2.40 -14.86 9.52
C ASP A 136 -1.61 -14.93 8.22
N TRP A 137 -0.44 -15.58 8.23
CA TRP A 137 0.49 -15.58 7.09
C TRP A 137 -0.15 -16.12 5.81
N PRO A 138 -0.87 -17.26 5.80
CA PRO A 138 -1.50 -17.76 4.58
C PRO A 138 -2.45 -16.75 3.96
N SER A 139 -3.35 -16.19 4.77
CA SER A 139 -4.32 -15.18 4.33
C SER A 139 -3.64 -13.91 3.81
N PHE A 140 -2.61 -13.42 4.51
CA PHE A 140 -1.85 -12.24 4.08
C PHE A 140 -1.17 -12.48 2.74
N ARG A 141 -0.43 -13.58 2.62
CA ARG A 141 0.32 -13.94 1.43
C ARG A 141 -0.59 -14.07 0.22
N ASP A 142 -1.69 -14.83 0.34
CA ASP A 142 -2.59 -15.07 -0.78
C ASP A 142 -3.21 -13.76 -1.28
N LEU A 143 -3.62 -12.90 -0.35
CA LEU A 143 -4.18 -11.59 -0.66
C LEU A 143 -3.13 -10.64 -1.25
N PHE A 144 -1.92 -10.59 -0.69
CA PHE A 144 -0.83 -9.76 -1.20
C PHE A 144 -0.40 -10.18 -2.60
N VAL A 145 -0.22 -11.48 -2.84
CA VAL A 145 0.10 -12.04 -4.16
C VAL A 145 -1.00 -11.73 -5.16
N SER A 146 -2.27 -11.85 -4.75
CA SER A 146 -3.41 -11.56 -5.62
C SER A 146 -3.51 -10.08 -6.03
N ILE A 147 -3.09 -9.15 -5.18
CA ILE A 147 -3.19 -7.70 -5.43
C ILE A 147 -1.94 -7.16 -6.12
N ILE A 148 -0.75 -7.53 -5.63
CA ILE A 148 0.51 -6.86 -5.97
C ILE A 148 1.38 -7.70 -6.91
N SER A 149 1.42 -9.02 -6.72
CA SER A 149 2.31 -9.89 -7.51
C SER A 149 1.76 -10.22 -8.89
N LYS A 150 0.44 -10.13 -9.09
CA LYS A 150 -0.22 -10.34 -10.40
C LYS A 150 -0.38 -9.05 -11.22
N ASP A 151 -0.04 -7.90 -10.67
CA ASP A 151 -0.11 -6.62 -11.37
C ASP A 151 1.19 -6.36 -12.12
N ASN A 152 1.14 -6.41 -13.46
CA ASN A 152 2.29 -6.20 -14.33
C ASN A 152 2.69 -4.72 -14.46
N SER A 153 1.87 -3.79 -13.97
CA SER A 153 2.18 -2.35 -14.02
C SER A 153 3.16 -1.91 -12.93
N LEU A 154 3.34 -2.73 -11.88
CA LEU A 154 4.23 -2.42 -10.77
C LEU A 154 5.67 -2.90 -11.05
N THR A 155 6.63 -2.06 -10.72
CA THR A 155 8.05 -2.41 -10.65
C THR A 155 8.35 -3.15 -9.35
N ASN A 156 9.45 -3.90 -9.29
CA ASN A 156 9.87 -4.59 -8.05
C ASN A 156 10.14 -3.61 -6.91
N VAL A 157 10.57 -2.38 -7.21
CA VAL A 157 10.74 -1.32 -6.21
C VAL A 157 9.40 -0.94 -5.58
N GLU A 158 8.36 -0.73 -6.39
CA GLU A 158 7.01 -0.41 -5.92
C GLU A 158 6.41 -1.58 -5.14
N ARG A 159 6.56 -2.82 -5.64
CA ARG A 159 6.13 -4.02 -4.90
C ARG A 159 6.80 -4.13 -3.53
N LEU A 160 8.09 -3.84 -3.44
CA LEU A 160 8.82 -3.83 -2.19
C LEU A 160 8.37 -2.70 -1.25
N HIS A 161 8.09 -1.52 -1.80
CA HIS A 161 7.53 -0.41 -1.02
C HIS A 161 6.16 -0.77 -0.43
N TYR A 162 5.27 -1.36 -1.23
CA TYR A 162 3.98 -1.87 -0.78
C TYR A 162 4.14 -2.97 0.26
N LEU A 163 5.07 -3.90 0.05
CA LEU A 163 5.36 -4.96 1.00
C LEU A 163 5.79 -4.38 2.35
N LYS A 164 6.81 -3.52 2.39
CA LYS A 164 7.30 -2.95 3.66
C LYS A 164 6.26 -2.10 4.39
N THR A 165 5.38 -1.40 3.67
CA THR A 165 4.29 -0.61 4.29
C THR A 165 3.14 -1.48 4.81
N SER A 166 2.94 -2.67 4.23
CA SER A 166 2.01 -3.68 4.73
C SER A 166 2.50 -4.42 5.98
N LEU A 167 3.80 -4.44 6.25
CA LEU A 167 4.37 -5.15 7.39
C LEU A 167 4.34 -4.29 8.66
N LYS A 168 4.10 -4.96 9.80
CA LYS A 168 4.10 -4.37 11.14
C LYS A 168 4.78 -5.35 12.11
N GLY A 169 5.13 -4.88 13.30
CA GLY A 169 5.59 -5.73 14.40
C GLY A 169 6.83 -6.55 14.03
N GLU A 170 6.79 -7.86 14.31
CA GLU A 170 7.93 -8.76 14.09
C GLU A 170 8.23 -8.97 12.61
N ALA A 171 7.21 -8.94 11.74
CA ALA A 171 7.42 -9.12 10.31
C ALA A 171 8.16 -7.93 9.67
N GLU A 172 7.89 -6.71 10.14
CA GLU A 172 8.65 -5.52 9.71
C GLU A 172 10.11 -5.60 10.20
N LYS A 173 10.32 -5.99 11.47
CA LYS A 173 11.66 -6.13 12.03
C LYS A 173 12.52 -7.12 11.26
N LEU A 174 11.94 -8.24 10.81
CA LEU A 174 12.64 -9.27 10.03
C LEU A 174 13.24 -8.72 8.73
N VAL A 175 12.57 -7.75 8.10
CA VAL A 175 12.95 -7.23 6.78
C VAL A 175 13.50 -5.81 6.83
N ARG A 176 13.62 -5.23 8.04
CA ARG A 176 14.03 -3.84 8.24
C ARG A 176 15.42 -3.53 7.68
N SER A 177 16.34 -4.48 7.73
CA SER A 177 17.72 -4.34 7.24
C SER A 177 17.84 -4.27 5.71
N PHE A 178 16.80 -4.67 4.97
CA PHE A 178 16.81 -4.65 3.51
C PHE A 178 16.47 -3.24 2.99
N THR A 179 17.32 -2.71 2.12
CA THR A 179 17.08 -1.44 1.42
C THR A 179 16.00 -1.60 0.35
N ILE A 180 15.25 -0.53 0.10
CA ILE A 180 14.20 -0.51 -0.93
C ILE A 180 14.87 -0.37 -2.30
N THR A 181 15.24 -1.49 -2.89
CA THR A 181 15.81 -1.59 -4.25
C THR A 181 15.10 -2.69 -5.03
N GLY A 182 15.08 -2.60 -6.36
CA GLY A 182 14.37 -3.57 -7.21
C GLY A 182 14.88 -5.00 -7.04
N ASP A 183 16.18 -5.16 -6.76
CA ASP A 183 16.84 -6.45 -6.56
C ASP A 183 16.48 -7.12 -5.24
N ASN A 184 15.97 -6.36 -4.26
CA ASN A 184 15.70 -6.85 -2.92
C ASN A 184 14.28 -7.37 -2.73
N PHE A 185 13.34 -7.12 -3.66
CA PHE A 185 11.96 -7.60 -3.51
C PHE A 185 11.90 -9.12 -3.30
N GLU A 186 12.51 -9.87 -4.22
CA GLU A 186 12.54 -11.35 -4.18
C GLU A 186 13.21 -11.87 -2.91
N ARG A 187 14.27 -11.19 -2.44
CA ARG A 187 14.99 -11.56 -1.21
C ARG A 187 14.13 -11.37 0.02
N VAL A 188 13.46 -10.22 0.11
CA VAL A 188 12.57 -9.88 1.22
C VAL A 188 11.36 -10.81 1.26
N TRP A 189 10.75 -11.06 0.10
CA TRP A 189 9.61 -11.97 -0.02
C TRP A 189 9.99 -13.42 0.34
N SER A 190 11.17 -13.87 -0.11
CA SER A 190 11.70 -15.20 0.23
C SER A 190 11.97 -15.31 1.73
N ALA A 191 12.58 -14.30 2.36
CA ALA A 191 12.85 -14.31 3.79
C ALA A 191 11.56 -14.39 4.63
N LEU A 192 10.51 -13.66 4.25
CA LEU A 192 9.20 -13.75 4.89
C LEU A 192 8.57 -15.13 4.71
N THR A 193 8.64 -15.66 3.49
CA THR A 193 8.09 -16.99 3.17
C THR A 193 8.82 -18.07 3.95
N GLU A 194 10.15 -18.11 3.95
CA GLU A 194 10.93 -19.10 4.68
C GLU A 194 10.63 -19.07 6.19
N HIS A 195 10.46 -17.87 6.76
CA HIS A 195 10.17 -17.71 8.17
C HIS A 195 8.73 -18.11 8.52
N TYR A 196 7.72 -17.65 7.77
CA TYR A 196 6.30 -17.76 8.14
C TYR A 196 5.53 -18.91 7.45
N GLU A 197 6.07 -19.53 6.40
CA GLU A 197 5.52 -20.72 5.74
C GLU A 197 5.78 -22.02 6.53
N ASN A 198 6.33 -21.92 7.74
CA ASN A 198 6.64 -23.08 8.55
C ASN A 198 5.35 -23.78 9.00
N LYS A 199 4.96 -24.84 8.27
CA LYS A 199 3.75 -25.64 8.53
C LYS A 199 3.66 -26.15 9.96
N ARG A 200 4.78 -26.48 10.60
CA ARG A 200 4.78 -26.96 12.00
C ARG A 200 4.37 -25.86 12.97
N LEU A 201 4.86 -24.64 12.75
CA LEU A 201 4.50 -23.47 13.57
C LEU A 201 3.07 -22.99 13.29
N LEU A 202 2.62 -23.08 12.02
CA LEU A 202 1.23 -22.84 11.65
C LEU A 202 0.26 -23.78 12.36
N VAL A 203 0.50 -25.09 12.28
CA VAL A 203 -0.27 -26.12 13.00
C VAL A 203 -0.28 -25.84 14.50
N LYS A 204 0.90 -25.57 15.10
CA LYS A 204 0.98 -25.24 16.52
C LYS A 204 0.13 -24.02 16.87
N SER A 205 0.16 -22.96 16.06
CA SER A 205 -0.63 -21.74 16.31
C SER A 205 -2.13 -22.04 16.23
N TYR A 206 -2.59 -22.74 15.18
CA TYR A 206 -4.00 -23.10 15.02
C TYR A 206 -4.52 -24.01 16.14
N CYS A 207 -3.73 -25.01 16.55
CA CYS A 207 -4.08 -25.88 17.67
C CYS A 207 -4.11 -25.12 19.00
N SER A 208 -3.13 -24.23 19.25
CA SER A 208 -3.10 -23.39 20.44
C SER A 208 -4.30 -22.44 20.52
N ALA A 209 -4.68 -21.83 19.39
CA ALA A 209 -5.89 -21.00 19.31
C ALA A 209 -7.17 -21.78 19.64
N PHE A 210 -7.24 -23.06 19.25
CA PHE A 210 -8.35 -23.94 19.58
C PHE A 210 -8.33 -24.40 21.04
N THR A 211 -7.20 -24.88 21.56
CA THR A 211 -7.10 -25.40 22.93
C THR A 211 -7.21 -24.30 23.99
N SER A 212 -6.86 -23.06 23.64
CA SER A 212 -7.02 -21.88 24.50
C SER A 212 -8.44 -21.29 24.53
N LEU A 213 -9.40 -21.89 23.81
CA LEU A 213 -10.77 -21.37 23.75
C LEU A 213 -11.42 -21.30 25.16
N PRO A 214 -11.93 -20.12 25.56
CA PRO A 214 -12.61 -19.98 26.83
C PRO A 214 -13.88 -20.83 26.89
N ARG A 215 -14.06 -21.54 28.01
CA ARG A 215 -15.31 -22.26 28.32
C ARG A 215 -16.49 -21.31 28.26
N MET A 216 -17.63 -21.83 27.81
CA MET A 216 -18.89 -21.07 27.84
C MET A 216 -19.21 -20.68 29.29
N LYS A 217 -19.55 -19.42 29.49
CA LYS A 217 -19.92 -18.87 30.81
C LYS A 217 -21.43 -18.99 31.04
N SER A 218 -22.19 -19.17 29.97
CA SER A 218 -23.64 -19.19 29.91
C SER A 218 -24.12 -20.01 28.71
N GLU A 219 -25.28 -20.65 28.84
CA GLU A 219 -25.91 -21.40 27.75
C GLU A 219 -26.66 -20.46 26.80
N THR A 220 -25.93 -19.53 26.19
CA THR A 220 -26.49 -18.57 25.24
C THR A 220 -26.10 -18.92 23.81
N ALA A 221 -27.02 -18.64 22.88
CA ALA A 221 -26.77 -18.84 21.45
C ALA A 221 -25.52 -18.09 20.95
N SER A 222 -25.22 -16.92 21.52
CA SER A 222 -24.03 -16.13 21.18
C SER A 222 -22.73 -16.84 21.57
N GLU A 223 -22.67 -17.45 22.76
CA GLU A 223 -21.48 -18.19 23.19
C GLU A 223 -21.31 -19.50 22.42
N LEU A 224 -22.40 -20.21 22.13
CA LEU A 224 -22.34 -21.40 21.28
C LEU A 224 -21.85 -21.06 19.86
N LYS A 225 -22.36 -19.96 19.27
CA LYS A 225 -21.86 -19.44 17.99
C LYS A 225 -20.38 -19.11 18.07
N ARG A 226 -19.89 -18.46 19.13
CA ARG A 226 -18.46 -18.16 19.29
C ARG A 226 -17.61 -19.44 19.19
N VAL A 227 -17.95 -20.46 19.98
CA VAL A 227 -17.23 -21.75 19.99
C VAL A 227 -17.29 -22.41 18.61
N PHE A 228 -18.47 -22.46 18.00
CA PHE A 228 -18.65 -23.04 16.67
C PHE A 228 -17.78 -22.35 15.60
N HIS A 229 -17.79 -21.01 15.53
CA HIS A 229 -16.97 -20.27 14.55
C HIS A 229 -15.46 -20.47 14.78
N SER A 230 -15.03 -20.59 16.03
CA SER A 230 -13.63 -20.91 16.33
C SER A 230 -13.24 -22.31 15.85
N ILE A 231 -14.08 -23.32 16.09
CA ILE A 231 -13.82 -24.71 15.64
C ILE A 231 -13.78 -24.78 14.11
N THR A 232 -14.78 -24.21 13.43
CA THR A 232 -14.83 -24.22 11.96
C THR A 232 -13.69 -23.43 11.35
N GLY A 233 -13.32 -22.29 11.96
CA GLY A 233 -12.15 -21.51 11.57
C GLY A 233 -10.84 -22.28 11.67
N THR A 234 -10.57 -22.94 12.81
CA THR A 234 -9.37 -23.78 12.98
C THR A 234 -9.33 -24.94 11.99
N THR A 235 -10.47 -25.59 11.76
CA THR A 235 -10.56 -26.71 10.79
C THR A 235 -10.24 -26.23 9.38
N GLY A 236 -10.86 -25.12 8.93
CA GLY A 236 -10.61 -24.56 7.60
C GLY A 236 -9.18 -24.05 7.42
N ALA A 237 -8.56 -23.49 8.47
CA ALA A 237 -7.17 -23.04 8.42
C ALA A 237 -6.16 -24.19 8.35
N LEU A 238 -6.46 -25.31 9.00
CA LEU A 238 -5.67 -26.54 8.90
C LEU A 238 -5.81 -27.21 7.53
N ASP A 239 -7.02 -27.21 6.97
CA ASP A 239 -7.27 -27.70 5.61
C ASP A 239 -6.53 -26.87 4.57
N SER A 240 -6.50 -25.54 4.70
CA SER A 240 -5.86 -24.64 3.72
C SER A 240 -4.35 -24.83 3.61
N ILE A 241 -3.68 -25.29 4.68
CA ILE A 241 -2.24 -25.62 4.68
C ILE A 241 -1.94 -27.08 4.31
N GLY A 242 -2.98 -27.87 4.00
CA GLY A 242 -2.90 -29.29 3.63
C GLY A 242 -2.69 -30.22 4.82
N ARG A 243 -3.18 -29.86 6.02
CA ARG A 243 -3.08 -30.65 7.26
C ARG A 243 -4.47 -30.85 7.88
N PRO A 244 -5.39 -31.58 7.21
CA PRO A 244 -6.76 -31.72 7.69
C PRO A 244 -6.85 -32.43 9.04
N ILE A 245 -7.81 -32.02 9.88
CA ILE A 245 -8.05 -32.60 11.21
C ILE A 245 -8.41 -34.10 11.16
N SER A 246 -8.88 -34.60 10.00
CA SER A 246 -9.08 -36.04 9.78
C SER A 246 -7.85 -36.87 10.11
N ASN A 247 -6.66 -36.27 10.02
CA ASN A 247 -5.43 -36.81 10.57
C ASN A 247 -5.15 -36.19 11.96
N CYS A 248 -5.67 -36.79 13.03
CA CYS A 248 -5.53 -36.28 14.41
C CYS A 248 -4.09 -36.27 14.94
N SER A 249 -3.10 -36.76 14.20
CA SER A 249 -1.70 -36.83 14.64
C SER A 249 -1.15 -35.47 15.08
N ASP A 250 -1.47 -34.41 14.34
CA ASP A 250 -1.04 -33.04 14.64
C ASP A 250 -1.60 -32.55 16.00
N LEU A 251 -2.85 -32.89 16.32
CA LEU A 251 -3.47 -32.55 17.61
C LEU A 251 -2.82 -33.32 18.77
N PHE A 252 -2.55 -34.62 18.59
CA PHE A 252 -1.86 -35.41 19.61
C PHE A 252 -0.44 -34.92 19.85
N VAL A 253 0.30 -34.55 18.79
CA VAL A 253 1.63 -33.96 18.92
C VAL A 253 1.55 -32.62 19.66
N HIS A 254 0.58 -31.76 19.35
CA HIS A 254 0.39 -30.51 20.08
C HIS A 254 0.13 -30.76 21.57
N MET A 255 -0.81 -31.64 21.92
CA MET A 255 -1.12 -31.97 23.31
C MET A 255 0.09 -32.59 24.04
N ALA A 256 0.84 -33.47 23.38
CA ALA A 256 2.04 -34.08 23.97
C ALA A 256 3.13 -33.04 24.24
N VAL A 257 3.30 -32.06 23.35
CA VAL A 257 4.29 -30.98 23.53
C VAL A 257 3.88 -30.01 24.66
N GLU A 258 2.58 -29.73 24.85
CA GLU A 258 2.11 -28.90 25.97
C GLU A 258 2.25 -29.58 27.35
N LEU A 259 2.53 -30.88 27.39
CA LEU A 259 2.79 -31.64 28.62
C LEU A 259 4.29 -31.70 29.01
N LEU A 260 5.18 -31.20 28.15
CA LEU A 260 6.64 -31.17 28.36
C LEU A 260 7.08 -29.81 28.88
#